data_AF-A0A3L9YKQ2-F1
#
_entry.id   AF-A0A3L9YKQ2-F1
#
_cell.length_a   1.000
_cell.length_b   1.000
_cell.length_c   1.000
_cell.angle_alpha   90.00
_cell.angle_beta   90.00
_cell.angle_gamma   90.00
#
_symmetry.space_group_name_H-M   'P 1'
#
loop_
_entity.id
_entity.type
_entity.pdbx_description
1 polymer ?
#
loop_
_entity_poly.entity_id
_entity_poly.type
_entity_poly.pdbx_seq_one_letter_code
_entity_poly.pdbx_strand_id
1 'polypeptide(L)'
;MNPNMTKAPKTLPSRVLRKPCVAMALTVLVALSPGLAAAQAAGGGIAAYPGAKQDAAVSEFLRSQLGVEGVAYRTNDSLQKVAAFYQQQPGMKPMGDATKESAAFAAGCKEEFNAVLKKKMSTGCTHHVTVQNPWMDMKTGKMVADTLVSVVKQ
;
A
#
# COMPACT_ATOMS: atom_id res chain seq x y z
N MET A 1 -64.95 -13.97 15.09
CA MET A 1 -66.01 -14.86 14.58
C MET A 1 -66.95 -14.07 13.68
N ASN A 2 -66.95 -14.43 12.38
CA ASN A 2 -68.04 -14.34 11.39
C ASN A 2 -68.57 -12.96 10.87
N PRO A 3 -69.12 -12.91 9.64
CA PRO A 3 -68.36 -12.54 8.44
C PRO A 3 -69.12 -11.63 7.43
N ASN A 4 -68.49 -11.38 6.27
CA ASN A 4 -69.09 -11.25 4.92
C ASN A 4 -70.32 -10.34 4.70
N MET A 5 -70.20 -9.36 3.79
CA MET A 5 -71.00 -9.43 2.56
C MET A 5 -70.43 -8.60 1.40
N THR A 6 -70.18 -9.35 0.35
CA THR A 6 -69.77 -9.06 -1.03
C THR A 6 -70.82 -8.27 -1.81
N LYS A 7 -70.42 -7.28 -2.61
CA LYS A 7 -70.99 -7.02 -3.95
C LYS A 7 -69.93 -6.45 -4.90
N ALA A 8 -69.76 -7.13 -6.04
CA ALA A 8 -69.20 -6.64 -7.30
C ALA A 8 -70.28 -6.88 -8.39
N PRO A 9 -70.10 -6.62 -9.71
CA PRO A 9 -69.06 -5.89 -10.46
C PRO A 9 -69.63 -4.99 -11.62
N LYS A 10 -68.72 -4.57 -12.52
CA LYS A 10 -68.85 -4.08 -13.93
C LYS A 10 -68.88 -2.54 -14.07
N THR A 11 -68.07 -1.88 -14.91
CA THR A 11 -67.47 -2.28 -16.19
C THR A 11 -66.27 -1.37 -16.53
N LEU A 12 -65.20 -1.93 -17.08
CA LEU A 12 -64.08 -1.24 -17.78
C LEU A 12 -64.48 -0.97 -19.25
N PRO A 13 -63.82 -0.03 -19.93
CA PRO A 13 -62.76 -0.51 -20.81
C PRO A 13 -61.43 0.26 -20.73
N SER A 14 -60.42 -0.55 -21.00
CA SER A 14 -59.00 -0.40 -21.24
C SER A 14 -58.56 0.65 -22.27
N ARG A 15 -57.41 1.28 -21.98
CA ARG A 15 -56.19 1.41 -22.82
C ARG A 15 -55.12 2.15 -21.99
N VAL A 16 -54.27 1.47 -21.22
CA VAL A 16 -52.90 1.03 -21.56
C VAL A 16 -52.07 2.09 -22.32
N LEU A 17 -51.18 2.80 -21.60
CA LEU A 17 -49.77 2.95 -22.01
C LEU A 17 -48.84 3.34 -20.84
N ARG A 18 -48.14 2.33 -20.32
CA ARG A 18 -46.73 2.25 -19.87
C ARG A 18 -46.10 3.38 -19.00
N LYS A 19 -45.86 3.00 -17.73
CA LYS A 19 -44.75 3.35 -16.79
C LYS A 19 -43.37 3.54 -17.49
N PRO A 20 -42.32 4.16 -16.86
CA PRO A 20 -42.02 4.09 -15.42
C PRO A 20 -41.39 5.32 -14.73
N CYS A 21 -41.31 5.18 -13.40
CA CYS A 21 -40.50 5.92 -12.44
C CYS A 21 -39.15 6.38 -13.00
N VAL A 22 -38.89 7.69 -12.90
CA VAL A 22 -37.52 8.19 -12.93
C VAL A 22 -36.99 8.13 -11.50
N ALA A 23 -36.26 7.05 -11.22
CA ALA A 23 -35.31 7.04 -10.12
C ALA A 23 -34.21 8.06 -10.43
N MET A 24 -34.01 9.05 -9.56
CA MET A 24 -32.85 9.94 -9.63
C MET A 24 -31.59 9.10 -9.36
N ALA A 25 -30.93 8.69 -10.44
CA ALA A 25 -29.58 8.15 -10.39
C ALA A 25 -28.60 9.29 -10.07
N LEU A 26 -28.08 9.29 -8.83
CA LEU A 26 -26.94 10.12 -8.45
C LEU A 26 -25.71 9.60 -9.22
N THR A 27 -25.42 10.25 -10.34
CA THR A 27 -24.27 9.89 -11.18
C THR A 27 -23.04 10.45 -10.49
N VAL A 28 -22.28 9.59 -9.79
CA VAL A 28 -20.97 9.95 -9.24
C VAL A 28 -20.03 10.17 -10.42
N LEU A 29 -19.65 11.44 -10.64
CA LEU A 29 -18.63 11.85 -11.58
C LEU A 29 -17.27 11.36 -11.05
N VAL A 30 -16.82 10.17 -11.48
CA VAL A 30 -15.42 9.75 -11.26
C VAL A 30 -14.56 10.54 -12.25
N ALA A 31 -13.98 11.62 -11.77
CA ALA A 31 -12.92 12.34 -12.48
C ALA A 31 -11.73 11.39 -12.63
N LEU A 32 -11.46 11.01 -13.88
CA LEU A 32 -10.33 10.18 -14.28
C LEU A 32 -9.06 11.07 -14.27
N SER A 33 -8.42 11.22 -13.12
CA SER A 33 -7.08 11.81 -13.03
C SER A 33 -6.05 10.75 -13.43
N PRO A 34 -5.17 11.01 -14.42
CA PRO A 34 -4.09 10.09 -14.72
C PRO A 34 -3.04 10.12 -13.61
N GLY A 35 -2.80 8.97 -12.97
CA GLY A 35 -1.49 8.64 -12.41
C GLY A 35 -1.15 9.14 -11.01
N LEU A 36 -1.99 8.89 -10.02
CA LEU A 36 -1.50 8.65 -8.65
C LEU A 36 -2.18 7.38 -8.15
N ALA A 37 -1.54 6.23 -8.41
CA ALA A 37 -1.89 5.04 -7.67
C ALA A 37 -1.73 5.38 -6.19
N ALA A 38 -2.83 5.35 -5.43
CA ALA A 38 -2.78 5.58 -4.00
C ALA A 38 -1.72 4.65 -3.42
N ALA A 39 -0.60 5.23 -2.96
CA ALA A 39 0.48 4.45 -2.39
C ALA A 39 -0.07 3.79 -1.13
N GLN A 40 -0.20 2.46 -1.19
CA GLN A 40 -0.70 1.69 -0.06
C GLN A 40 0.30 1.82 1.09
N ALA A 41 -0.14 1.89 2.34
CA ALA A 41 0.78 1.94 3.46
C ALA A 41 1.53 0.60 3.58
N ALA A 42 2.87 0.66 3.62
CA ALA A 42 3.74 -0.48 3.88
C ALA A 42 3.94 -0.76 5.37
N GLY A 43 3.39 0.08 6.26
CA GLY A 43 3.54 0.00 7.71
C GLY A 43 4.24 1.25 8.28
N GLY A 44 3.97 1.60 9.54
CA GLY A 44 4.64 2.72 10.21
C GLY A 44 4.46 4.10 9.57
N GLY A 45 3.44 4.28 8.72
CA GLY A 45 3.25 5.51 7.93
C GLY A 45 4.13 5.59 6.67
N ILE A 46 4.93 4.57 6.38
CA ILE A 46 5.74 4.47 5.16
C ILE A 46 4.83 4.09 4.00
N ALA A 47 4.92 4.83 2.89
CA ALA A 47 4.21 4.51 1.67
C ALA A 47 4.92 3.39 0.89
N ALA A 48 4.17 2.41 0.41
CA ALA A 48 4.68 1.40 -0.51
C ALA A 48 4.96 2.02 -1.88
N TYR A 49 5.98 1.51 -2.57
CA TYR A 49 6.32 1.98 -3.92
C TYR A 49 5.14 1.74 -4.89
N PRO A 50 4.67 2.76 -5.62
CA PRO A 50 3.56 2.62 -6.55
C PRO A 50 3.82 1.57 -7.63
N GLY A 51 2.89 0.63 -7.79
CA GLY A 51 3.02 -0.46 -8.77
C GLY A 51 3.90 -1.63 -8.32
N ALA A 52 4.54 -1.55 -7.15
CA ALA A 52 5.18 -2.73 -6.57
C ALA A 52 4.12 -3.73 -6.08
N LYS A 53 4.40 -5.01 -6.28
CA LYS A 53 3.54 -6.11 -5.84
C LYS A 53 4.08 -6.68 -4.55
N GLN A 54 3.21 -6.92 -3.57
CA GLN A 54 3.62 -7.57 -2.34
C GLN A 54 4.17 -8.97 -2.65
N ASP A 55 5.34 -9.30 -2.09
CA ASP A 55 5.91 -10.64 -2.14
C ASP A 55 5.62 -11.35 -0.82
N ALA A 56 4.56 -12.16 -0.83
CA ALA A 56 4.11 -12.89 0.35
C ALA A 56 5.15 -13.90 0.84
N ALA A 57 5.91 -14.53 -0.06
CA ALA A 57 6.92 -15.52 0.30
C ALA A 57 8.10 -14.88 1.03
N VAL A 58 8.60 -13.75 0.52
CA VAL A 58 9.67 -13.00 1.21
C VAL A 58 9.14 -12.39 2.50
N SER A 59 7.91 -11.86 2.52
CA SER A 59 7.30 -11.33 3.74
C SER A 59 7.15 -12.40 4.84
N GLU A 60 6.77 -13.62 4.46
CA GLU A 60 6.70 -14.75 5.38
C GLU A 60 8.10 -15.19 5.85
N PHE A 61 9.08 -15.20 4.95
CA PHE A 61 10.47 -15.48 5.32
C PHE A 61 11.01 -14.49 6.36
N LEU A 62 10.78 -13.18 6.17
CA LEU A 62 11.16 -12.15 7.15
C LEU A 62 10.59 -12.45 8.54
N ARG A 63 9.31 -12.83 8.60
CA ARG A 63 8.62 -13.13 9.88
C ARG A 63 9.08 -14.44 10.49
N SER A 64 9.08 -15.51 9.72
CA SER A 64 9.23 -16.88 10.23
C SER A 64 10.69 -17.30 10.39
N GLN A 65 11.60 -16.76 9.58
CA GLN A 65 13.02 -17.15 9.56
C GLN A 65 13.91 -16.10 10.22
N LEU A 66 13.64 -14.81 10.01
CA LEU A 66 14.42 -13.73 10.61
C LEU A 66 13.80 -13.16 11.90
N GLY A 67 12.57 -13.56 12.23
CA GLY A 67 11.87 -13.09 13.43
C GLY A 67 11.51 -11.60 13.40
N VAL A 68 11.54 -10.96 12.23
CA VAL A 68 11.24 -9.54 12.07
C VAL A 68 9.84 -9.33 11.49
N GLU A 69 9.07 -8.43 12.08
CA GLU A 69 7.78 -8.02 11.52
C GLU A 69 8.05 -7.15 10.30
N GLY A 70 7.66 -7.61 9.11
CA GLY A 70 7.87 -6.83 7.90
C GLY A 70 7.05 -7.31 6.70
N VAL A 71 7.06 -6.48 5.68
CA VAL A 71 6.46 -6.74 4.37
C VAL A 71 7.45 -6.45 3.27
N ALA A 72 7.46 -7.34 2.29
CA ALA A 72 8.29 -7.25 1.11
C ALA A 72 7.44 -6.93 -0.12
N TYR A 73 8.01 -6.16 -1.04
CA TYR A 73 7.42 -5.77 -2.30
C TYR A 73 8.42 -5.94 -3.43
N ARG A 74 7.93 -6.23 -4.63
CA ARG A 74 8.74 -6.39 -5.84
C ARG A 74 8.25 -5.50 -6.95
N THR A 75 9.18 -4.96 -7.71
CA THR A 75 8.91 -4.17 -8.91
C THR A 75 10.00 -4.38 -9.94
N ASN A 76 9.64 -4.24 -11.22
CA ASN A 76 10.61 -4.24 -12.32
C ASN A 76 11.23 -2.86 -12.55
N ASP A 77 10.79 -1.84 -11.81
CA ASP A 77 11.43 -0.52 -11.83
C ASP A 77 12.86 -0.61 -11.24
N SER A 78 13.76 0.22 -11.76
CA SER A 78 15.16 0.25 -11.31
C SER A 78 15.30 0.60 -9.83
N LEU A 79 16.35 0.08 -9.18
CA LEU A 79 16.71 0.42 -7.80
C LEU A 79 16.80 1.92 -7.55
N GLN A 80 17.42 2.68 -8.46
CA GLN A 80 17.60 4.13 -8.31
C GLN A 80 16.27 4.88 -8.22
N LYS A 81 15.32 4.52 -9.08
CA LYS A 81 13.96 5.09 -9.08
C LYS A 81 13.22 4.77 -7.77
N VAL A 82 13.31 3.52 -7.31
CA VAL A 82 12.66 3.08 -6.08
C VAL A 82 13.31 3.70 -4.84
N ALA A 83 14.64 3.77 -4.78
CA ALA A 83 15.38 4.40 -3.71
C ALA A 83 15.07 5.90 -3.61
N ALA A 84 15.01 6.61 -4.75
CA ALA A 84 14.64 8.02 -4.78
C ALA A 84 13.24 8.26 -4.22
N PHE A 85 12.27 7.38 -4.52
CA PHE A 85 10.93 7.45 -3.95
C PHE A 85 10.95 7.35 -2.42
N TYR A 86 11.65 6.36 -1.85
CA TYR A 86 11.74 6.21 -0.39
C TYR A 86 12.51 7.35 0.27
N GLN A 87 13.61 7.81 -0.33
CA GLN A 87 14.41 8.93 0.17
C GLN A 87 13.60 10.22 0.27
N GLN A 88 12.63 10.44 -0.61
CA GLN A 88 11.75 11.61 -0.60
C GLN A 88 10.61 11.52 0.42
N GLN A 89 10.40 10.37 1.06
CA GLN A 89 9.34 10.23 2.06
C GLN A 89 9.67 11.02 3.33
N PRO A 90 8.65 11.63 3.97
CA PRO A 90 8.85 12.40 5.19
C PRO A 90 9.39 11.53 6.33
N GLY A 91 10.44 12.02 7.00
CA GLY A 91 11.06 11.34 8.14
C GLY A 91 11.97 10.17 7.76
N MET A 92 12.24 9.97 6.48
CA MET A 92 13.15 8.94 6.00
C MET A 92 14.61 9.41 6.10
N LYS A 93 15.48 8.54 6.61
CA LYS A 93 16.91 8.83 6.83
C LYS A 93 17.78 7.78 6.16
N PRO A 94 18.72 8.17 5.27
CA PRO A 94 19.65 7.21 4.67
C PRO A 94 20.48 6.48 5.72
N MET A 95 20.65 5.18 5.55
CA MET A 95 21.51 4.32 6.37
C MET A 95 22.80 4.03 5.62
N GLY A 96 23.54 5.08 5.29
CA GLY A 96 24.74 5.02 4.44
C GLY A 96 24.45 5.43 3.00
N ASP A 97 25.47 5.31 2.14
CA ASP A 97 25.37 5.67 0.73
C ASP A 97 24.62 4.60 -0.05
N ALA A 98 23.70 5.05 -0.92
CA ALA A 98 23.10 4.17 -1.91
C ALA A 98 24.17 3.70 -2.90
N THR A 99 24.24 2.40 -3.11
CA THR A 99 25.11 1.78 -4.12
C THR A 99 24.30 1.48 -5.38
N LYS A 100 24.97 0.92 -6.39
CA LYS A 100 24.28 0.42 -7.59
C LYS A 100 23.34 -0.76 -7.28
N GLU A 101 23.58 -1.46 -6.15
CA GLU A 101 22.95 -2.73 -5.83
C GLU A 101 22.00 -2.66 -4.63
N SER A 102 22.15 -1.64 -3.78
CA SER A 102 21.37 -1.50 -2.56
C SER A 102 21.20 -0.05 -2.11
N ALA A 103 20.07 0.24 -1.46
CA ALA A 103 19.88 1.44 -0.65
C ALA A 103 19.13 1.05 0.63
N ALA A 104 19.43 1.73 1.73
CA ALA A 104 18.79 1.47 3.02
C ALA A 104 18.39 2.79 3.69
N PHE A 105 17.25 2.76 4.38
CA PHE A 105 16.69 3.91 5.05
C PHE A 105 16.06 3.53 6.39
N ALA A 106 16.11 4.44 7.35
CA ALA A 106 15.41 4.34 8.61
C ALA A 106 14.26 5.34 8.68
N ALA A 107 13.13 4.92 9.26
CA ALA A 107 11.95 5.76 9.44
C ALA A 107 11.48 5.77 10.91
N GLY A 108 10.65 6.75 11.24
CA GLY A 108 10.06 6.90 12.57
C GLY A 108 11.10 7.17 13.66
N CYS A 109 12.25 7.74 13.30
CA CYS A 109 13.30 8.10 14.24
C CYS A 109 12.94 9.37 15.04
N LYS A 110 13.34 9.40 16.30
CA LYS A 110 13.34 10.59 17.14
C LYS A 110 14.64 11.35 16.94
N GLU A 111 14.58 12.67 17.07
CA GLU A 111 15.76 13.53 17.10
C GLU A 111 16.03 13.92 18.55
N GLU A 112 17.14 13.44 19.10
CA GLU A 112 17.53 13.73 20.47
C GLU A 112 18.89 14.45 20.47
N PHE A 113 19.00 15.50 21.29
CA PHE A 113 20.28 16.19 21.43
C PHE A 113 21.23 15.34 22.27
N ASN A 114 22.34 14.92 21.67
CA ASN A 114 23.40 14.25 22.39
C ASN A 114 24.37 15.30 22.94
N ALA A 115 24.39 15.49 24.26
CA ALA A 115 25.24 16.48 24.93
C ALA A 115 26.75 16.20 24.79
N VAL A 116 27.14 14.93 24.65
CA VAL A 116 28.55 14.52 24.47
C VAL A 116 29.04 14.89 23.07
N LEU A 117 28.23 14.62 22.06
CA LEU A 117 28.55 14.93 20.66
C LEU A 117 28.17 16.36 20.26
N LYS A 118 27.51 17.12 21.16
CA LYS A 118 26.98 18.47 20.95
C LYS A 118 26.17 18.62 19.65
N LYS A 119 25.48 17.56 19.24
CA LYS A 119 24.66 17.52 18.02
C LYS A 119 23.39 16.71 18.22
N LYS A 120 22.38 16.98 17.40
CA LYS A 120 21.19 16.12 17.32
C LYS A 120 21.57 14.80 16.66
N MET A 121 21.09 13.71 17.25
CA MET A 121 21.26 12.35 16.78
C MET A 121 19.88 11.76 16.53
N SER A 122 19.79 10.96 15.48
CA SER A 122 18.61 10.15 15.21
C SER A 122 18.66 8.88 16.06
N THR A 123 17.67 8.68 16.90
CA THR A 123 17.52 7.52 17.80
C THR A 123 16.13 6.93 17.68
N GLY A 124 15.94 5.70 18.18
CA GLY A 124 14.60 5.10 18.29
C GLY A 124 13.85 4.98 16.95
N CYS A 125 14.57 4.77 15.85
CA CYS A 125 13.96 4.46 14.57
C CYS A 125 13.14 3.18 14.69
N THR A 126 11.93 3.17 14.14
CA THR A 126 10.98 2.07 14.33
C THR A 126 10.89 1.15 13.13
N HIS A 127 11.38 1.59 11.96
CA HIS A 127 11.31 0.82 10.73
C HIS A 127 12.57 1.02 9.91
N HIS A 128 13.02 -0.05 9.25
CA HIS A 128 14.04 -0.01 8.21
C HIS A 128 13.41 -0.37 6.86
N VAL A 129 13.81 0.37 5.83
CA VAL A 129 13.47 0.11 4.44
C VAL A 129 14.75 -0.26 3.71
N THR A 130 14.79 -1.43 3.08
CA THR A 130 15.89 -1.81 2.18
C THR A 130 15.37 -1.95 0.76
N VAL A 131 16.14 -1.47 -0.20
CA VAL A 131 15.89 -1.59 -1.64
C VAL A 131 17.10 -2.32 -2.22
N GLN A 132 16.88 -3.44 -2.92
CA GLN A 132 17.95 -4.31 -3.41
C GLN A 132 17.70 -4.73 -4.86
N ASN A 133 18.75 -4.71 -5.69
CA ASN A 133 18.77 -5.28 -7.03
C ASN A 133 20.23 -5.49 -7.50
N PRO A 134 20.67 -6.71 -7.83
CA PRO A 134 19.89 -7.93 -7.74
C PRO A 134 19.72 -8.37 -6.27
N TRP A 135 18.80 -9.28 -6.01
CA TRP A 135 18.63 -9.87 -4.68
C TRP A 135 18.59 -11.39 -4.78
N MET A 136 18.98 -12.08 -3.72
CA MET A 136 18.93 -13.53 -3.65
C MET A 136 17.58 -13.98 -3.11
N ASP A 137 16.85 -14.77 -3.89
CA ASP A 137 15.67 -15.46 -3.40
C ASP A 137 16.10 -16.54 -2.41
N MET A 138 15.85 -16.30 -1.13
CA MET A 138 16.27 -17.16 -0.03
C MET A 138 15.60 -18.54 -0.06
N LYS A 139 14.47 -18.70 -0.77
CA LYS A 139 13.81 -19.99 -0.93
C LYS A 139 14.48 -20.83 -2.02
N THR A 140 14.92 -20.19 -3.10
CA THR A 140 15.44 -20.89 -4.29
C THR A 140 16.96 -20.82 -4.43
N GLY A 141 17.63 -19.96 -3.68
CA GLY A 141 19.06 -19.65 -3.79
C GLY A 141 19.45 -18.90 -5.06
N LYS A 142 18.47 -18.46 -5.87
CA LYS A 142 18.72 -17.83 -7.17
C LYS A 142 18.83 -16.32 -7.05
N MET A 143 19.72 -15.74 -7.85
CA MET A 143 19.75 -14.29 -8.05
C MET A 143 18.55 -13.87 -8.89
N VAL A 144 17.81 -12.87 -8.41
CA VAL A 144 16.67 -12.25 -9.07
C VAL A 144 17.05 -10.82 -9.41
N ALA A 145 16.82 -10.42 -10.67
CA ALA A 145 17.26 -9.15 -11.23
C ALA A 145 16.19 -8.03 -11.19
N ASP A 146 15.04 -8.30 -10.56
CA ASP A 146 14.07 -7.25 -10.26
C ASP A 146 14.42 -6.56 -8.93
N THR A 147 13.70 -5.49 -8.59
CA THR A 147 13.95 -4.75 -7.36
C THR A 147 13.06 -5.25 -6.24
N LEU A 148 13.71 -5.71 -5.18
CA LEU A 148 13.06 -6.05 -3.91
C LEU A 148 13.09 -4.85 -2.98
N VAL A 149 11.96 -4.58 -2.33
CA VAL A 149 11.84 -3.65 -1.22
C VAL A 149 11.39 -4.41 0.01
N SER A 150 12.11 -4.27 1.12
CA SER A 150 11.68 -4.80 2.42
C SER A 150 11.45 -3.66 3.39
N VAL A 151 10.24 -3.58 3.96
CA VAL A 151 9.91 -2.67 5.05
C VAL A 151 9.75 -3.51 6.31
N VAL A 152 10.70 -3.37 7.23
CA VAL A 152 10.75 -4.14 8.47
C VAL A 152 10.66 -3.22 9.68
N LYS A 153 9.99 -3.66 10.72
CA LYS A 153 9.95 -3.00 12.02
C LYS A 153 11.19 -3.39 12.83
N GLN A 154 11.75 -2.43 13.55
CA GLN A 154 12.85 -2.60 14.50
C GLN A 154 12.33 -2.98 15.89
#